data_AF-D1YK93-F1
#
_entry.id   AF-D1YK93-F1
#
_cell.length_a   1.000
_cell.length_b   1.000
_cell.length_c   1.000
_cell.angle_alpha   90.00
_cell.angle_beta   90.00
_cell.angle_gamma   90.00
#
_symmetry.space_group_name_H-M   'P 1'
#
loop_
_entity.id
_entity.type
_entity.pdbx_description
1 polymer ?
#
loop_
_entity_poly.entity_id
_entity_poly.type
_entity_poly.pdbx_seq_one_letter_code
_entity_poly.pdbx_strand_id
1 'polypeptide(L)'
;MYEIKAEDTFIQDVNRWSKKIPNLWDEIQAITSYMQETGEIPEEYDPHLLTNEELNYVGYFEFHLFEGKLDLLVIHTKNKIKKSFDWLD
;
A
#
# COMPACT_ATOMS: atom_id res chain seq x y z
N MET A 1 -15.28 4.57 -8.34
CA MET A 1 -13.90 4.05 -8.29
C MET A 1 -13.11 4.90 -7.32
N TYR A 2 -12.29 4.29 -6.47
CA TYR A 2 -11.31 5.02 -5.68
C TYR A 2 -10.13 5.43 -6.55
N GLU A 3 -9.44 6.50 -6.18
CA GLU A 3 -8.16 6.94 -6.75
C GLU A 3 -7.01 6.46 -5.86
N ILE A 4 -5.87 6.08 -6.46
CA ILE A 4 -4.63 5.81 -5.72
C ILE A 4 -3.68 6.98 -5.97
N LYS A 5 -3.19 7.60 -4.89
CA LYS A 5 -2.21 8.70 -4.93
C LYS A 5 -0.97 8.23 -4.22
N ALA A 6 0.05 7.88 -4.99
CA ALA A 6 1.33 7.49 -4.45
C ALA A 6 2.30 8.67 -4.40
N GLU A 7 3.03 8.80 -3.30
CA GLU A 7 4.13 9.76 -3.20
C GLU A 7 5.29 9.39 -4.13
N ASP A 8 6.05 10.40 -4.56
CA ASP A 8 7.20 10.19 -5.45
C ASP A 8 8.27 9.30 -4.82
N THR A 9 8.41 9.34 -3.49
CA THR A 9 9.32 8.49 -2.70
C THR A 9 8.91 7.02 -2.79
N PHE A 10 7.63 6.72 -2.55
CA PHE A 10 7.09 5.38 -2.74
C PHE A 10 7.35 4.84 -4.15
N ILE A 11 7.09 5.67 -5.17
CA ILE A 11 7.32 5.28 -6.58
C ILE A 11 8.81 4.99 -6.83
N GLN A 12 9.72 5.78 -6.25
CA GLN A 12 11.17 5.54 -6.38
C GLN A 12 11.59 4.23 -5.71
N ASP A 13 11.02 3.91 -4.55
CA ASP A 13 11.33 2.69 -3.82
C ASP A 13 10.80 1.45 -4.53
N VAL A 14 9.58 1.48 -5.06
CA VAL A 14 9.05 0.41 -5.93
C VAL A 14 9.92 0.24 -7.18
N ASN A 15 10.34 1.32 -7.81
CA ASN A 15 11.24 1.26 -8.97
C ASN A 15 12.61 0.65 -8.64
N ARG A 16 13.10 0.83 -7.41
CA ARG A 16 14.34 0.22 -6.93
C ARG A 16 14.16 -1.27 -6.65
N TRP A 17 13.05 -1.65 -6.01
CA TRP A 17 12.75 -3.02 -5.63
C TRP A 17 12.34 -3.89 -6.81
N SER A 18 11.63 -3.35 -7.80
CA SER A 18 11.23 -4.08 -9.01
C SER A 18 12.42 -4.59 -9.85
N LYS A 19 13.62 -4.04 -9.65
CA LYS A 19 14.87 -4.57 -10.25
C LYS A 19 15.35 -5.86 -9.59
N LYS A 20 14.93 -6.13 -8.35
CA LYS A 20 15.35 -7.28 -7.54
C LYS A 20 14.25 -8.33 -7.40
N ILE A 21 13.00 -7.88 -7.42
CA ILE A 21 11.81 -8.71 -7.19
C ILE A 21 11.03 -8.77 -8.49
N PRO A 22 11.07 -9.91 -9.21
CA PRO A 22 10.22 -10.14 -10.35
C PRO A 22 8.74 -9.97 -9.96
N ASN A 23 7.93 -9.45 -10.89
CA ASN A 23 6.48 -9.32 -10.76
C ASN A 23 5.98 -8.36 -9.65
N LEU A 24 6.85 -7.52 -9.05
CA LEU A 24 6.41 -6.50 -8.07
C LEU A 24 5.37 -5.54 -8.67
N TRP A 25 5.52 -5.16 -9.94
CA TRP A 25 4.55 -4.31 -10.61
C TRP A 25 3.22 -5.02 -10.88
N ASP A 26 3.24 -6.33 -11.13
CA ASP A 26 2.02 -7.12 -11.32
C ASP A 26 1.24 -7.22 -9.99
N GLU A 27 1.95 -7.46 -8.89
CA GLU A 27 1.40 -7.45 -7.53
C GLU A 27 0.76 -6.09 -7.20
N ILE A 28 1.50 -4.99 -7.42
CA ILE A 28 0.99 -3.63 -7.19
C ILE A 28 -0.22 -3.33 -8.08
N GLN A 29 -0.20 -3.76 -9.35
CA GLN A 29 -1.32 -3.58 -10.25
C GLN A 29 -2.56 -4.35 -9.79
N ALA A 30 -2.39 -5.59 -9.32
CA ALA A 30 -3.48 -6.42 -8.82
C ALA A 30 -4.16 -5.77 -7.61
N ILE A 31 -3.38 -5.38 -6.60
CA ILE A 31 -3.94 -4.75 -5.39
C ILE A 31 -4.55 -3.38 -5.67
N THR A 32 -3.90 -2.54 -6.48
CA THR A 32 -4.46 -1.22 -6.82
C THR A 32 -5.78 -1.34 -7.59
N SER A 33 -5.89 -2.29 -8.53
CA SER A 33 -7.13 -2.53 -9.25
C SER A 33 -8.27 -2.92 -8.31
N TYR A 34 -8.00 -3.83 -7.37
CA TYR A 34 -8.97 -4.23 -6.35
C TYR A 34 -9.39 -3.04 -5.48
N MET A 35 -8.43 -2.29 -4.94
CA MET A 35 -8.70 -1.11 -4.10
C MET A 35 -9.49 -0.03 -4.83
N GLN A 36 -9.20 0.20 -6.11
CA GLN A 36 -9.93 1.15 -6.95
C GLN A 36 -11.38 0.72 -7.15
N GLU A 37 -11.63 -0.57 -7.38
CA GLU A 37 -12.97 -1.11 -7.61
C GLU A 37 -13.81 -1.17 -6.33
N THR A 38 -13.28 -1.77 -5.27
CA THR A 38 -14.01 -2.10 -4.04
C THR A 38 -13.89 -1.01 -2.98
N GLY A 39 -12.78 -0.26 -2.99
CA GLY A 39 -12.40 0.58 -1.88
C GLY A 39 -11.89 -0.19 -0.67
N GLU A 40 -11.52 -1.46 -0.81
CA GLU A 40 -11.08 -2.32 0.28
C GLU A 40 -9.69 -2.89 -0.02
N ILE A 41 -9.03 -3.43 1.01
CA ILE A 41 -7.78 -4.17 0.88
C ILE A 41 -8.10 -5.62 1.26
N PRO A 42 -7.74 -6.62 0.44
CA PRO A 42 -7.99 -8.02 0.76
C PRO A 42 -7.29 -8.44 2.06
N GLU A 43 -7.93 -9.34 2.81
CA GLU A 43 -7.40 -9.81 4.11
C GLU A 43 -6.04 -10.50 3.99
N GLU A 44 -5.72 -11.10 2.83
CA GLU A 44 -4.42 -11.76 2.58
C GLU A 44 -3.21 -10.83 2.62
N TYR A 45 -3.42 -9.51 2.48
CA TYR A 45 -2.38 -8.50 2.63
C TYR A 45 -2.19 -8.05 4.11
N ASP A 46 -2.96 -8.64 5.04
CA ASP A 46 -2.93 -8.36 6.48
C ASP A 46 -2.98 -6.85 6.83
N PRO A 47 -4.01 -6.11 6.36
CA PRO A 47 -4.09 -4.68 6.59
C PRO A 47 -4.35 -4.38 8.06
N HIS A 48 -3.50 -3.56 8.68
CA HIS A 48 -3.64 -3.22 10.10
C HIS A 48 -3.25 -1.77 10.41
N LEU A 49 -3.76 -1.28 11.54
CA LEU A 49 -3.51 0.08 12.01
C LEU A 49 -2.17 0.14 12.75
N LEU A 50 -1.34 1.09 12.38
CA LEU A 50 -0.12 1.43 13.09
C LEU A 50 -0.47 2.19 14.38
N THR A 51 -0.14 1.58 15.52
CA THR A 51 -0.53 2.06 16.86
C THR A 51 0.65 2.39 17.77
N ASN A 52 1.88 2.15 17.33
CA ASN A 52 3.07 2.40 18.15
C ASN A 52 3.43 3.89 18.21
N GLU A 53 3.05 4.56 19.30
CA GLU A 53 3.25 6.01 19.53
C GLU A 53 4.72 6.48 19.47
N GLU A 54 5.69 5.57 19.56
CA GLU A 54 7.12 5.89 19.47
C GLU A 54 7.66 5.94 18.02
N LEU A 55 6.88 5.45 17.04
CA LEU A 55 7.27 5.39 15.63
C LEU A 55 6.55 6.43 14.78
N ASN A 56 7.05 6.65 13.56
CA ASN A 56 6.34 7.44 12.57
C ASN A 56 5.05 6.71 12.14
N TYR A 57 4.13 7.47 11.53
CA TYR A 57 2.89 6.93 10.93
C TYR A 57 1.89 6.32 11.91
N VAL A 58 1.92 6.71 13.18
CA VAL A 58 0.84 6.42 14.14
C VAL A 58 -0.50 6.90 13.57
N GLY A 59 -1.49 6.01 13.57
CA GLY A 59 -2.82 6.27 13.04
C GLY A 59 -2.98 6.03 11.53
N TYR A 60 -1.90 5.65 10.84
CA TYR A 60 -1.94 5.20 9.45
C TYR A 60 -2.15 3.69 9.40
N PHE A 61 -2.56 3.18 8.24
CA PHE A 61 -2.66 1.75 7.99
C PHE A 61 -1.45 1.29 7.20
N GLU A 62 -1.05 0.04 7.41
CA GLU A 62 -0.12 -0.66 6.52
C GLU A 62 -0.68 -2.00 6.07
N PHE A 63 -0.17 -2.50 4.96
CA PHE A 63 -0.41 -3.86 4.49
C PHE A 63 0.83 -4.40 3.78
N HIS A 64 1.00 -5.72 3.80
CA HIS A 64 2.17 -6.40 3.26
C HIS A 64 1.93 -6.88 1.83
N LEU A 65 2.87 -6.60 0.93
CA LEU A 65 2.89 -7.18 -0.41
C LEU A 65 3.36 -8.65 -0.36
N PHE A 66 3.00 -9.43 -1.38
CA PHE A 66 3.42 -10.83 -1.52
C PHE A 66 3.05 -11.72 -0.32
N GLU A 67 1.89 -11.49 0.28
CA GLU A 67 1.41 -12.24 1.47
C GLU A 67 2.44 -12.21 2.63
N GLY A 68 3.21 -11.11 2.76
CA GLY A 68 4.24 -10.97 3.80
C GLY A 68 5.48 -11.87 3.62
N LYS A 69 5.61 -12.58 2.49
CA LYS A 69 6.80 -13.39 2.18
C LYS A 69 8.05 -12.53 1.95
N LEU A 70 7.84 -11.27 1.60
CA LEU A 70 8.85 -10.23 1.51
C LEU A 70 8.48 -9.12 2.48
N ASP A 71 9.48 -8.57 3.17
CA ASP A 71 9.30 -7.43 4.07
C ASP A 71 9.19 -6.13 3.24
N LEU A 72 8.11 -6.07 2.44
CA LEU A 72 7.68 -4.93 1.66
C LEU A 72 6.24 -4.62 2.03
N LEU A 73 6.03 -3.42 2.55
CA LEU A 73 4.74 -2.95 2.99
C LEU A 73 4.38 -1.64 2.30
N VAL A 74 3.10 -1.32 2.31
CA VAL A 74 2.57 -0.03 1.85
C VAL A 74 1.91 0.66 3.02
N ILE A 75 2.41 1.82 3.41
CA ILE A 75 1.75 2.67 4.39
C ILE A 75 0.74 3.55 3.67
N HIS A 76 -0.47 3.68 4.19
CA HIS A 76 -1.49 4.47 3.54
C HIS A 76 -2.55 5.05 4.49
N THR A 77 -3.32 6.00 3.95
CA THR A 77 -4.61 6.40 4.51
C THR A 77 -5.72 6.23 3.49
N LYS A 78 -6.98 6.18 3.96
CA LYS A 78 -8.17 6.10 3.10
C LYS A 78 -9.07 7.31 3.35
N ASN A 79 -9.29 8.11 2.31
CA ASN A 79 -10.27 9.19 2.34
C ASN A 79 -11.61 8.71 1.74
N LYS A 80 -12.60 8.46 2.60
CA LYS A 80 -13.93 7.98 2.16
C LYS A 80 -14.73 9.03 1.38
N ILE A 81 -14.54 10.32 1.67
CA ILE A 81 -15.30 11.41 1.03
C ILE A 81 -14.77 11.65 -0.39
N LYS A 82 -13.44 11.78 -0.52
CA LYS A 82 -12.77 11.96 -1.81
C LYS A 82 -12.65 10.66 -2.61
N LYS A 83 -12.93 9.51 -1.97
CA LYS A 83 -12.68 8.17 -2.51
C LYS A 83 -11.26 8.04 -3.01
N SER A 84 -10.28 8.27 -2.13
CA SER A 84 -8.87 8.11 -2.45
C SER A 84 -8.14 7.27 -1.41
N PHE A 85 -7.07 6.61 -1.83
CA PHE A 85 -6.02 6.10 -0.98
C PHE A 85 -4.76 6.90 -1.23
N ASP A 86 -4.16 7.39 -0.16
CA ASP A 86 -2.91 8.12 -0.22
C ASP A 86 -1.83 7.16 0.28
N TRP A 87 -0.97 6.69 -0.63
CA TRP A 87 0.12 5.76 -0.39
C TRP A 87 1.41 6.53 -0.11
N LEU A 88 2.05 6.18 1.00
CA LEU A 88 3.23 6.81 1.57
C LEU A 88 4.42 5.86 1.49
N ASP A 89 5.59 6.40 1.84
CA ASP A 89 6.84 5.64 1.99
C ASP A 89 6.88 4.82 3.29
#